data_AF-A0A1R3GIJ0-F1
#
_entry.id   AF-A0A1R3GIJ0-F1
#
_cell.length_a   1.000
_cell.length_b   1.000
_cell.length_c   1.000
_cell.angle_alpha   90.00
_cell.angle_beta   90.00
_cell.angle_gamma   90.00
#
_symmetry.space_group_name_H-M   'P 1'
#
loop_
_entity.id
_entity.type
_entity.pdbx_description
1 polymer ?
#
loop_
_entity_poly.entity_id
_entity_poly.type
_entity_poly.pdbx_seq_one_letter_code
_entity_poly.pdbx_strand_id
1 'polypeptide(L)'
;MWKLKVAEGGPLLSTVNNHVGRQHWEFDPDAGTPVERDEIERLRLEFKKNRFKVKQSSDLLMRMQLTKENPSGPIPEAVKLNEKQVVTEEAITITLRRAISFYSSIQAHDGHWPAESAGPLFFLPPLVMALYVTGGLNAILSPEHQKEIIRYIYNHQNEDGGWGLHIEGHSTMFGTALSYITLRLLGEGPEDGEDMAVSRGRKWILDHGGLVAIPSWGKFWVTVLGVYEWAGCNPMPPEFWLLPKFLPVHPARNTVAKEDLYYPHPLIQDVTWGFLHHVAEPMLARWPFSSLREKALKVAIQHVHYEDENSRYLTIGCVEKVLCLMACWVEDPNSEAYKRHLARLPDYYWVAEDGLKMQAIMSSNLCDEYGTTLRKAHDFVKASQVRENPSGNFSAMYRHISKGAWTFSMQDHGWQVSDCTAEGLKCALLYSQMPDDLVGEKMETERFYDAVNVILSLQSKNGGFPAWEPQRAYSWLEVYTNLEGNRANLVHTAWALLSLIAAGQADVDPAPIHRGIKVLINTQMEDGDFPQQEITGVFMRNCTLNYSSYRNIFPIWALGEYRRRVLFA
;
A
#
# COMPACT_ATOMS: atom_id res chain seq x y z
N MET A 1 -20.08 -2.54 -15.64
CA MET A 1 -19.80 -2.12 -14.25
C MET A 1 -18.60 -2.89 -13.72
N TRP A 2 -17.75 -2.25 -12.90
CA TRP A 2 -16.66 -2.94 -12.21
C TRP A 2 -17.20 -3.78 -11.05
N LYS A 3 -16.76 -5.03 -10.95
CA LYS A 3 -17.10 -5.97 -9.87
C LYS A 3 -15.87 -6.29 -9.04
N LEU A 4 -16.01 -6.22 -7.72
CA LEU A 4 -14.98 -6.70 -6.81
C LEU A 4 -15.04 -8.23 -6.75
N LYS A 5 -13.91 -8.89 -6.99
CA LYS A 5 -13.74 -10.33 -6.85
C LYS A 5 -12.87 -10.62 -5.63
N VAL A 6 -13.29 -11.60 -4.84
CA VAL A 6 -12.63 -12.00 -3.60
C VAL A 6 -12.39 -13.51 -3.61
N ALA A 7 -11.20 -13.92 -3.20
CA ALA A 7 -10.79 -15.33 -3.09
C ALA A 7 -10.93 -16.15 -4.40
N GLU A 8 -11.02 -15.48 -5.54
CA GLU A 8 -11.08 -16.13 -6.85
C GLU A 8 -9.66 -16.35 -7.41
N GLY A 9 -9.44 -17.54 -7.98
CA GLY A 9 -8.21 -17.90 -8.70
C GLY A 9 -8.29 -17.64 -10.20
N GLY A 10 -7.29 -18.13 -10.95
CA GLY A 10 -7.24 -17.97 -12.39
C GLY A 10 -6.09 -18.75 -13.02
N PRO A 11 -6.06 -18.85 -14.36
CA PRO A 11 -4.96 -19.49 -15.07
C PRO A 11 -3.61 -18.88 -14.65
N LEU A 12 -2.60 -19.73 -14.47
CA LEU A 12 -1.23 -19.34 -14.08
C LEU A 12 -1.09 -18.77 -12.65
N LEU A 13 -2.16 -18.66 -11.88
CA LEU A 13 -2.10 -18.31 -10.47
C LEU A 13 -1.84 -19.56 -9.61
N SER A 14 -0.99 -19.42 -8.61
CA SER A 14 -0.69 -20.46 -7.60
C SER A 14 -0.79 -19.87 -6.21
N THR A 15 -1.44 -20.57 -5.29
CA THR A 15 -1.68 -20.09 -3.92
C THR A 15 -1.42 -21.19 -2.89
N VAL A 16 -1.13 -20.77 -1.66
CA VAL A 16 -0.92 -21.65 -0.50
C VAL A 16 -2.13 -21.72 0.45
N ASN A 17 -3.14 -20.85 0.28
CA ASN A 17 -4.36 -20.81 1.11
C ASN A 17 -5.66 -20.74 0.30
N ASN A 18 -5.70 -21.31 -0.91
CA ASN A 18 -6.88 -21.25 -1.78
C ASN A 18 -7.33 -19.80 -2.07
N HIS A 19 -6.38 -18.87 -2.24
CA HIS A 19 -6.59 -17.46 -2.58
C HIS A 19 -7.29 -16.63 -1.50
N VAL A 20 -7.44 -17.12 -0.27
CA VAL A 20 -7.99 -16.35 0.84
C VAL A 20 -7.19 -15.05 1.05
N GLY A 21 -7.89 -13.92 1.10
CA GLY A 21 -7.33 -12.57 1.18
C GLY A 21 -7.00 -11.92 -0.17
N ARG A 22 -7.18 -12.63 -1.28
CA ARG A 22 -7.00 -12.05 -2.63
C ARG A 22 -8.21 -11.20 -2.98
N GLN A 23 -7.94 -9.98 -3.44
CA GLN A 23 -8.94 -9.02 -3.92
C GLN A 23 -8.50 -8.43 -5.27
N HIS A 24 -9.40 -8.40 -6.25
CA HIS A 24 -9.14 -7.75 -7.55
C HIS A 24 -10.45 -7.26 -8.19
N TRP A 25 -10.33 -6.37 -9.17
CA TRP A 25 -11.47 -5.79 -9.88
C TRP A 25 -11.56 -6.33 -11.31
N GLU A 26 -12.77 -6.68 -11.74
CA GLU A 26 -13.07 -7.10 -13.12
C GLU A 26 -14.19 -6.25 -13.71
N PHE A 27 -14.03 -5.81 -14.96
CA PHE A 27 -15.10 -5.11 -15.66
C PHE A 27 -16.03 -6.10 -16.35
N ASP A 28 -17.32 -5.99 -16.04
CA ASP A 28 -18.39 -6.77 -16.66
C ASP A 28 -19.39 -5.79 -17.33
N PRO A 29 -19.53 -5.76 -18.66
CA PRO A 29 -20.43 -4.81 -19.34
C PRO A 29 -21.92 -5.01 -18.99
N ASP A 30 -22.29 -6.22 -18.58
CA ASP A 30 -23.66 -6.62 -18.28
C ASP A 30 -23.97 -6.53 -16.77
N ALA A 31 -22.96 -6.33 -15.93
CA ALA A 31 -23.11 -6.14 -14.50
C ALA A 31 -23.84 -4.85 -14.12
N GLY A 32 -24.66 -4.95 -13.06
CA GLY A 32 -25.35 -3.83 -12.43
C GLY A 32 -26.63 -3.41 -13.15
N THR A 33 -27.64 -3.06 -12.36
CA THR A 33 -28.88 -2.41 -12.82
C THR A 33 -28.59 -1.00 -13.33
N PRO A 34 -29.49 -0.40 -14.14
CA PRO A 34 -29.33 1.00 -14.57
C PRO A 34 -29.12 1.97 -13.41
N VAL A 35 -29.86 1.79 -12.31
CA VAL A 35 -29.75 2.63 -11.10
C VAL A 35 -28.36 2.53 -10.47
N GLU A 36 -27.78 1.34 -10.40
CA GLU A 36 -26.42 1.16 -9.85
C GLU A 36 -25.35 1.78 -10.74
N ARG A 37 -25.52 1.68 -12.07
CA ARG A 37 -24.60 2.32 -13.02
C ARG A 37 -24.68 3.84 -12.93
N ASP A 38 -25.89 4.38 -12.82
CA ASP A 38 -26.12 5.82 -12.65
C ASP A 38 -25.54 6.32 -11.33
N GLU A 39 -25.67 5.53 -10.25
CA GLU A 39 -25.09 5.86 -8.95
C GLU A 39 -23.55 5.89 -9.00
N ILE A 40 -22.92 4.93 -9.67
CA ILE A 40 -21.45 4.94 -9.87
C ILE A 40 -21.00 6.20 -10.62
N GLU A 41 -21.71 6.60 -11.68
CA GLU A 41 -21.37 7.82 -12.41
C GLU A 41 -21.61 9.08 -11.57
N ARG A 42 -22.66 9.09 -10.73
CA ARG A 42 -22.90 10.16 -9.75
C ARG A 42 -21.73 10.30 -8.78
N LEU A 43 -21.26 9.19 -8.20
CA LEU A 43 -20.13 9.16 -7.27
C LEU A 43 -18.83 9.66 -7.92
N ARG A 44 -18.57 9.25 -9.16
CA ARG A 44 -17.40 9.72 -9.95
C ARG A 44 -17.45 11.21 -10.20
N LEU A 45 -18.61 11.73 -10.59
CA LEU A 45 -18.80 13.16 -10.84
C LEU A 45 -18.66 13.97 -9.55
N GLU A 46 -19.19 13.46 -8.44
CA GLU A 46 -19.08 14.07 -7.12
C GLU A 46 -17.63 14.14 -6.66
N PHE A 47 -16.85 13.06 -6.81
CA PHE A 47 -15.43 13.08 -6.52
C PHE A 47 -14.72 14.14 -7.36
N LYS A 48 -14.90 14.10 -8.69
CA LYS A 48 -14.27 15.02 -9.62
C LYS A 48 -14.58 16.49 -9.31
N LYS A 49 -15.80 16.81 -8.87
CA LYS A 49 -16.19 18.16 -8.46
C LYS A 49 -15.47 18.62 -7.19
N ASN A 50 -15.18 17.68 -6.29
CA ASN A 50 -14.57 17.96 -4.98
C ASN A 50 -13.07 17.64 -4.92
N ARG A 51 -12.44 17.20 -6.02
CA ARG A 51 -11.05 16.72 -6.10
C ARG A 51 -9.96 17.68 -5.59
N PHE A 52 -10.26 18.97 -5.48
CA PHE A 52 -9.33 19.96 -4.90
C PHE A 52 -9.49 20.14 -3.38
N LYS A 53 -10.61 19.68 -2.82
CA LYS A 53 -10.91 19.72 -1.38
C LYS A 53 -10.72 18.38 -0.71
N VAL A 54 -11.03 17.29 -1.41
CA VAL A 54 -10.89 15.91 -0.95
C VAL A 54 -10.02 15.18 -1.97
N LYS A 55 -8.83 14.77 -1.54
CA LYS A 55 -7.84 14.12 -2.41
C LYS A 55 -7.93 12.60 -2.37
N GLN A 56 -8.45 12.00 -1.31
CA GLN A 56 -8.57 10.54 -1.18
C GLN A 56 -9.95 10.05 -1.61
N SER A 57 -10.00 8.90 -2.27
CA SER A 57 -11.25 8.14 -2.38
C SER A 57 -11.68 7.55 -1.04
N SER A 58 -12.95 7.16 -0.99
CA SER A 58 -13.64 6.62 0.17
C SER A 58 -14.10 5.18 -0.02
N ASP A 59 -13.59 4.49 -1.04
CA ASP A 59 -13.95 3.11 -1.42
C ASP A 59 -15.44 2.92 -1.68
N LEU A 60 -16.11 3.93 -2.23
CA LEU A 60 -17.58 3.94 -2.32
C LEU A 60 -18.12 2.82 -3.22
N LEU A 61 -17.37 2.46 -4.26
CA LEU A 61 -17.72 1.37 -5.18
C LEU A 61 -17.65 0.00 -4.49
N MET A 62 -16.61 -0.23 -3.67
CA MET A 62 -16.48 -1.45 -2.87
C MET A 62 -17.58 -1.52 -1.81
N ARG A 63 -17.76 -0.42 -1.06
CA ARG A 63 -18.75 -0.34 0.03
C ARG A 63 -20.15 -0.64 -0.51
N MET A 64 -20.53 -0.02 -1.64
CA MET A 64 -21.82 -0.26 -2.29
C MET A 64 -22.07 -1.74 -2.62
N GLN A 65 -21.05 -2.46 -3.09
CA GLN A 65 -21.18 -3.88 -3.43
C GLN A 65 -21.27 -4.76 -2.18
N LEU A 66 -20.36 -4.58 -1.22
CA LEU A 66 -20.32 -5.43 -0.03
C LEU A 66 -21.51 -5.19 0.90
N THR A 67 -21.96 -3.94 1.09
CA THR A 67 -23.14 -3.67 1.93
C THR A 67 -24.42 -4.27 1.35
N LYS A 68 -24.49 -4.40 0.02
CA LYS A 68 -25.61 -5.05 -0.66
C LYS A 68 -25.56 -6.58 -0.48
N GLU A 69 -24.38 -7.17 -0.54
CA GLU A 69 -24.16 -8.60 -0.33
C GLU A 69 -24.35 -9.03 1.13
N ASN A 70 -24.01 -8.14 2.07
CA ASN A 70 -24.13 -8.35 3.51
C ASN A 70 -25.10 -7.33 4.13
N PRO A 71 -26.42 -7.48 3.94
CA PRO A 71 -27.37 -6.55 4.53
C PRO A 71 -27.26 -6.58 6.06
N SER A 72 -26.88 -5.45 6.66
CA SER A 72 -26.94 -5.29 8.11
C SER A 72 -28.38 -5.10 8.57
N GLY A 73 -28.69 -5.49 9.81
CA GLY A 73 -29.96 -5.13 10.44
C GLY A 73 -30.17 -3.62 10.52
N PRO A 74 -31.36 -3.16 10.97
CA PRO A 74 -31.66 -1.73 11.08
C PRO A 74 -30.62 -1.02 11.95
N ILE A 75 -30.00 0.03 11.39
CA ILE A 75 -29.01 0.85 12.07
C ILE A 75 -29.78 1.88 12.93
N PRO A 76 -29.60 1.92 14.26
CA PRO A 76 -30.30 2.88 15.14
C PRO A 76 -29.99 4.33 14.75
N GLU A 77 -30.84 5.31 15.07
CA GLU A 77 -30.57 6.72 14.73
C GLU A 77 -29.25 7.25 15.30
N ALA A 78 -28.61 8.18 14.57
CA ALA A 78 -27.34 8.77 14.98
C ALA A 78 -27.51 9.63 16.24
N VAL A 79 -26.60 9.48 17.20
CA VAL A 79 -26.56 10.31 18.41
C VAL A 79 -25.70 11.54 18.15
N LYS A 80 -26.21 12.73 18.49
CA LYS A 80 -25.44 13.98 18.48
C LYS A 80 -25.42 14.57 19.89
N LEU A 81 -24.23 14.90 20.38
CA LEU A 81 -24.01 15.48 21.70
C LEU A 81 -23.59 16.95 21.56
N ASN A 82 -24.30 17.86 22.21
CA ASN A 82 -23.90 19.27 22.30
C ASN A 82 -22.72 19.45 23.27
N GLU A 83 -22.10 20.64 23.29
CA GLU A 83 -20.89 20.91 24.08
C GLU A 83 -21.06 20.63 25.58
N LYS A 84 -22.26 20.87 26.14
CA LYS A 84 -22.56 20.75 27.58
C LYS A 84 -23.01 19.35 28.01
N GLN A 85 -23.42 18.50 27.08
CA GLN A 85 -23.88 17.14 27.39
C GLN A 85 -22.71 16.22 27.76
N VAL A 86 -22.86 15.43 28.82
CA VAL A 86 -21.89 14.38 29.18
C VAL A 86 -22.10 13.17 28.25
N VAL A 87 -21.02 12.48 27.91
CA VAL A 87 -21.08 11.25 27.11
C VAL A 87 -21.73 10.14 27.95
N THR A 88 -22.89 9.64 27.52
CA THR A 88 -23.63 8.57 28.23
C THR A 88 -23.27 7.18 27.70
N GLU A 89 -23.53 6.15 28.51
CA GLU A 89 -23.38 4.75 28.09
C GLU A 89 -24.26 4.42 26.87
N GLU A 90 -25.50 4.90 26.87
CA GLU A 90 -26.44 4.71 25.77
C GLU A 90 -25.92 5.35 24.49
N ALA A 91 -25.42 6.59 24.55
CA ALA A 91 -24.86 7.29 23.39
C ALA A 91 -23.67 6.51 22.79
N ILE A 92 -22.77 6.01 23.64
CA ILE A 92 -21.61 5.22 23.21
C ILE A 92 -22.03 3.87 22.63
N THR A 93 -22.97 3.19 23.29
CA THR A 93 -23.44 1.87 22.87
C THR A 93 -24.15 1.96 21.52
N ILE A 94 -24.99 2.98 21.32
CA ILE A 94 -25.62 3.25 20.02
C ILE A 94 -24.55 3.55 18.96
N THR A 95 -23.60 4.44 19.25
CA THR A 95 -22.53 4.82 18.31
C THR A 95 -21.68 3.61 17.91
N LEU A 96 -21.31 2.76 18.87
CA LEU A 96 -20.57 1.51 18.64
C LEU A 96 -21.37 0.53 17.79
N ARG A 97 -22.64 0.27 18.14
CA ARG A 97 -23.50 -0.64 17.37
C ARG A 97 -23.67 -0.17 15.93
N ARG A 98 -23.83 1.13 15.71
CA ARG A 98 -23.88 1.72 14.36
C ARG A 98 -22.59 1.46 13.59
N ALA A 99 -21.44 1.75 14.21
CA ALA A 99 -20.13 1.60 13.58
C ALA A 99 -19.81 0.15 13.23
N ILE A 100 -20.07 -0.79 14.16
CA ILE A 100 -19.74 -2.20 13.95
C ILE A 100 -20.75 -2.83 12.97
N SER A 101 -22.01 -2.42 12.98
CA SER A 101 -23.01 -2.89 11.99
C SER A 101 -22.58 -2.52 10.58
N PHE A 102 -22.18 -1.25 10.38
CA PHE A 102 -21.64 -0.81 9.12
C PHE A 102 -20.35 -1.58 8.76
N TYR A 103 -19.36 -1.62 9.65
CA TYR A 103 -18.07 -2.23 9.34
C TYR A 103 -18.19 -3.74 9.04
N SER A 104 -19.13 -4.42 9.68
CA SER A 104 -19.40 -5.84 9.42
C SER A 104 -20.08 -6.06 8.06
N SER A 105 -20.86 -5.10 7.56
CA SER A 105 -21.49 -5.17 6.22
C SER A 105 -20.48 -5.08 5.08
N ILE A 106 -19.28 -4.54 5.33
CA ILE A 106 -18.20 -4.46 4.34
C ILE A 106 -17.13 -5.55 4.51
N GLN A 107 -17.42 -6.61 5.28
CA GLN A 107 -16.55 -7.80 5.34
C GLN A 107 -16.78 -8.67 4.11
N ALA A 108 -15.70 -9.10 3.46
CA ALA A 108 -15.80 -10.05 2.36
C ALA A 108 -16.13 -11.47 2.83
N HIS A 109 -16.57 -12.31 1.90
CA HIS A 109 -17.08 -13.64 2.21
C HIS A 109 -16.02 -14.61 2.76
N ASP A 110 -14.74 -14.40 2.42
CA ASP A 110 -13.58 -15.16 2.94
C ASP A 110 -13.05 -14.62 4.29
N GLY A 111 -13.68 -13.58 4.83
CA GLY A 111 -13.48 -13.07 6.18
C GLY A 111 -12.54 -11.88 6.32
N HIS A 112 -11.89 -11.42 5.24
CA HIS A 112 -11.09 -10.20 5.27
C HIS A 112 -11.93 -8.95 4.96
N TRP A 113 -11.33 -7.77 5.15
CA TRP A 113 -11.91 -6.49 4.76
C TRP A 113 -11.14 -5.92 3.57
N PRO A 114 -11.74 -5.91 2.37
CA PRO A 114 -11.18 -5.26 1.21
C PRO A 114 -11.01 -3.75 1.44
N ALA A 115 -9.89 -3.19 1.01
CA ALA A 115 -9.58 -1.77 1.24
C ALA A 115 -8.58 -1.23 0.22
N GLU A 116 -8.75 0.03 -0.17
CA GLU A 116 -7.72 0.80 -0.86
C GLU A 116 -6.47 0.93 0.01
N SER A 117 -5.32 0.77 -0.65
CA SER A 117 -4.05 1.27 -0.11
C SER A 117 -3.20 1.91 -1.21
N ALA A 118 -3.47 3.16 -1.54
CA ALA A 118 -2.79 3.87 -2.63
C ALA A 118 -2.40 5.29 -2.20
N GLY A 119 -1.98 6.13 -3.13
CA GLY A 119 -1.59 7.52 -2.83
C GLY A 119 -0.36 7.98 -3.62
N PRO A 120 0.70 7.17 -3.77
CA PRO A 120 1.83 7.49 -4.61
C PRO A 120 1.45 7.56 -6.09
N LEU A 121 1.79 8.66 -6.76
CA LEU A 121 1.45 8.90 -8.17
C LEU A 121 2.45 8.26 -9.15
N PHE A 122 3.46 7.56 -8.64
CA PHE A 122 4.51 6.92 -9.43
C PHE A 122 4.42 5.38 -9.44
N PHE A 123 3.31 4.77 -9.00
CA PHE A 123 3.11 3.32 -9.11
C PHE A 123 2.56 2.91 -10.48
N LEU A 124 1.51 3.59 -10.95
CA LEU A 124 0.90 3.32 -12.25
C LEU A 124 1.80 3.66 -13.46
N PRO A 125 2.52 4.80 -13.49
CA PRO A 125 3.29 5.16 -14.67
C PRO A 125 4.35 4.13 -15.08
N PRO A 126 5.20 3.62 -14.15
CA PRO A 126 6.10 2.50 -14.45
C PRO A 126 5.42 1.28 -15.07
N LEU A 127 4.27 0.88 -14.54
CA LEU A 127 3.53 -0.27 -15.07
C LEU A 127 3.09 -0.03 -16.51
N VAL A 128 2.50 1.14 -16.81
CA VAL A 128 2.05 1.48 -18.17
C VAL A 128 3.25 1.53 -19.13
N MET A 129 4.37 2.13 -18.70
CA MET A 129 5.60 2.15 -19.51
C MET A 129 6.14 0.74 -19.75
N ALA A 130 6.20 -0.11 -18.73
CA ALA A 130 6.64 -1.49 -18.87
C ALA A 130 5.74 -2.26 -19.85
N LEU A 131 4.41 -2.21 -19.67
CA LEU A 131 3.47 -2.88 -20.57
C LEU A 131 3.52 -2.33 -22.01
N TYR A 132 3.79 -1.04 -22.19
CA TYR A 132 4.01 -0.45 -23.49
C TYR A 132 5.29 -1.01 -24.15
N VAL A 133 6.40 -1.01 -23.42
CA VAL A 133 7.71 -1.53 -23.88
C VAL A 133 7.65 -3.02 -24.20
N THR A 134 6.94 -3.81 -23.40
CA THR A 134 6.79 -5.26 -23.64
C THR A 134 5.73 -5.61 -24.68
N GLY A 135 5.00 -4.63 -25.23
CA GLY A 135 3.90 -4.84 -26.17
C GLY A 135 2.62 -5.42 -25.54
N GLY A 136 2.57 -5.53 -24.21
CA GLY A 136 1.44 -6.10 -23.45
C GLY A 136 0.32 -5.11 -23.11
N LEU A 137 0.47 -3.82 -23.41
CA LEU A 137 -0.44 -2.76 -22.93
C LEU A 137 -1.92 -3.06 -23.17
N ASN A 138 -2.32 -3.27 -24.42
CA ASN A 138 -3.73 -3.52 -24.77
C ASN A 138 -4.20 -4.94 -24.47
N ALA A 139 -3.27 -5.88 -24.28
CA ALA A 139 -3.59 -7.25 -23.90
C ALA A 139 -3.92 -7.37 -22.41
N ILE A 140 -3.28 -6.54 -21.58
CA ILE A 140 -3.40 -6.57 -20.12
C ILE A 140 -4.35 -5.49 -19.61
N LEU A 141 -4.27 -4.28 -20.15
CA LEU A 141 -5.15 -3.17 -19.80
C LEU A 141 -6.22 -3.04 -20.86
N SER A 142 -7.41 -3.59 -20.57
CA SER A 142 -8.59 -3.40 -21.43
C SER A 142 -8.94 -1.90 -21.58
N PRO A 143 -9.74 -1.51 -22.58
CA PRO A 143 -10.16 -0.12 -22.75
C PRO A 143 -10.76 0.50 -21.48
N GLU A 144 -11.46 -0.29 -20.67
CA GLU A 144 -12.02 0.18 -19.41
C GLU A 144 -10.95 0.40 -18.34
N HIS A 145 -9.93 -0.47 -18.24
CA HIS A 145 -8.77 -0.20 -17.37
C HIS A 145 -8.08 1.11 -17.76
N GLN A 146 -7.84 1.33 -19.05
CA GLN A 146 -7.18 2.52 -19.54
C GLN A 146 -7.98 3.79 -19.24
N LYS A 147 -9.31 3.77 -19.44
CA LYS A 147 -10.21 4.88 -19.07
C LYS A 147 -10.15 5.20 -17.58
N GLU A 148 -10.13 4.19 -16.71
CA GLU A 148 -10.05 4.41 -15.27
C GLU A 148 -8.68 4.93 -14.82
N ILE A 149 -7.58 4.53 -15.48
CA ILE A 149 -6.24 5.08 -15.23
C ILE A 149 -6.18 6.55 -15.66
N ILE A 150 -6.71 6.87 -16.84
CA ILE A 150 -6.80 8.26 -17.34
C ILE A 150 -7.63 9.11 -16.37
N ARG A 151 -8.77 8.60 -15.90
CA ARG A 151 -9.62 9.27 -14.90
C ARG A 151 -8.85 9.54 -13.61
N TYR A 152 -8.12 8.55 -13.09
CA TYR A 152 -7.31 8.70 -11.88
C TYR A 152 -6.26 9.80 -12.05
N ILE A 153 -5.51 9.78 -13.15
CA ILE A 153 -4.50 10.81 -13.42
C ILE A 153 -5.14 12.19 -13.51
N TYR A 154 -6.25 12.37 -14.22
CA TYR A 154 -6.91 13.68 -14.32
C TYR A 154 -7.49 14.18 -13.00
N ASN A 155 -8.02 13.28 -12.17
CA ASN A 155 -8.56 13.66 -10.86
C ASN A 155 -7.47 14.18 -9.89
N HIS A 156 -6.23 13.74 -10.07
CA HIS A 156 -5.10 14.11 -9.22
C HIS A 156 -4.16 15.15 -9.83
N GLN A 157 -4.55 15.80 -10.92
CA GLN A 157 -3.84 16.98 -11.43
C GLN A 157 -4.05 18.17 -10.48
N ASN A 158 -2.98 18.85 -10.11
CA ASN A 158 -3.03 20.07 -9.30
C ASN A 158 -3.51 21.27 -10.13
N GLU A 159 -3.96 22.33 -9.46
CA GLU A 159 -4.48 23.54 -10.10
C GLU A 159 -3.42 24.25 -10.98
N ASP A 160 -2.13 24.05 -10.70
CA ASP A 160 -1.02 24.56 -11.50
C ASP A 160 -0.76 23.76 -12.79
N GLY A 161 -1.50 22.66 -13.01
CA GLY A 161 -1.37 21.77 -14.16
C GLY A 161 -0.37 20.63 -13.98
N GLY A 162 0.36 20.57 -12.86
CA GLY A 162 1.31 19.50 -12.57
C GLY A 162 0.73 18.36 -11.73
N TRP A 163 1.59 17.39 -11.41
CA TRP A 163 1.30 16.27 -10.50
C TRP A 163 2.42 16.09 -9.48
N GLY A 164 2.04 15.74 -8.25
CA GLY A 164 2.97 15.52 -7.15
C GLY A 164 3.57 14.13 -7.10
N LEU A 165 4.40 13.89 -6.08
CA LEU A 165 4.91 12.55 -5.75
C LEU A 165 3.79 11.61 -5.26
N HIS A 166 2.78 12.19 -4.62
CA HIS A 166 1.58 11.54 -4.11
C HIS A 166 0.37 12.49 -4.26
N ILE A 167 -0.85 11.99 -4.06
CA ILE A 167 -2.12 12.73 -4.29
C ILE A 167 -2.28 14.04 -3.48
N GLU A 168 -1.62 14.16 -2.33
CA GLU A 168 -1.60 15.36 -1.48
C GLU A 168 -0.38 16.28 -1.75
N GLY A 169 0.51 15.85 -2.64
CA GLY A 169 1.78 16.54 -2.90
C GLY A 169 1.62 17.70 -3.88
N HIS A 170 2.41 18.74 -3.67
CA HIS A 170 2.63 19.78 -4.68
C HIS A 170 3.26 19.18 -5.94
N SER A 171 3.10 19.86 -7.07
CA SER A 171 3.60 19.39 -8.36
C SER A 171 5.12 19.25 -8.37
N THR A 172 5.61 18.13 -8.92
CA THR A 172 7.04 17.82 -9.04
C THR A 172 7.38 17.43 -10.47
N MET A 173 8.65 17.57 -10.87
CA MET A 173 9.09 17.08 -12.18
C MET A 173 8.85 15.58 -12.34
N PHE A 174 9.04 14.82 -11.25
CA PHE A 174 8.84 13.38 -11.24
C PHE A 174 7.38 12.99 -11.49
N GLY A 175 6.46 13.47 -10.65
CA GLY A 175 5.03 13.20 -10.80
C GLY A 175 4.50 13.70 -12.13
N THR A 176 4.78 14.96 -12.47
CA THR A 176 4.24 15.59 -13.69
C THR A 176 4.72 14.91 -14.97
N ALA A 177 6.02 14.62 -15.09
CA ALA A 177 6.54 13.99 -16.29
C ALA A 177 6.02 12.56 -16.47
N LEU A 178 5.99 11.78 -15.39
CA LEU A 178 5.49 10.41 -15.43
C LEU A 178 4.00 10.37 -15.78
N SER A 179 3.16 11.19 -15.12
CA SER A 179 1.73 11.29 -15.42
C SER A 179 1.47 11.75 -16.85
N TYR A 180 2.19 12.77 -17.33
CA TYR A 180 2.10 13.23 -18.72
C TYR A 180 2.43 12.11 -19.70
N ILE A 181 3.56 11.42 -19.52
CA ILE A 181 3.96 10.32 -20.41
C ILE A 181 2.92 9.20 -20.38
N THR A 182 2.40 8.84 -19.21
CA THR A 182 1.34 7.83 -19.10
C THR A 182 0.09 8.19 -19.89
N LEU A 183 -0.40 9.44 -19.78
CA LEU A 183 -1.54 9.90 -20.60
C LEU A 183 -1.24 9.74 -22.10
N ARG A 184 -0.03 10.13 -22.53
CA ARG A 184 0.39 10.01 -23.94
C ARG A 184 0.47 8.55 -24.41
N LEU A 185 0.94 7.63 -23.56
CA LEU A 185 1.01 6.19 -23.87
C LEU A 185 -0.38 5.52 -23.91
N LEU A 186 -1.34 6.04 -23.14
CA LEU A 186 -2.74 5.59 -23.15
C LEU A 186 -3.59 6.24 -24.26
N GLY A 187 -2.97 7.07 -25.12
CA GLY A 187 -3.60 7.60 -26.32
C GLY A 187 -4.14 9.02 -26.23
N GLU A 188 -4.12 9.66 -25.05
CA GLU A 188 -4.56 11.06 -24.89
C GLU A 188 -3.65 11.98 -25.69
N GLY A 189 -4.23 12.76 -26.61
CA GLY A 189 -3.61 13.80 -27.42
C GLY A 189 -2.91 14.91 -26.64
N PRO A 190 -2.00 15.68 -27.27
CA PRO A 190 -1.25 16.75 -26.60
C PRO A 190 -2.14 17.88 -26.04
N GLU A 191 -3.36 18.00 -26.54
CA GLU A 191 -4.35 19.01 -26.16
C GLU A 191 -5.58 18.39 -25.49
N ASP A 192 -5.54 17.09 -25.18
CA ASP A 192 -6.68 16.37 -24.62
C ASP A 192 -6.81 16.60 -23.10
N GLY A 193 -7.92 16.11 -22.55
CA GLY A 193 -8.33 16.33 -21.17
C GLY A 193 -9.10 17.64 -20.97
N GLU A 194 -10.01 17.64 -20.00
CA GLU A 194 -10.73 18.86 -19.62
C GLU A 194 -9.78 19.97 -19.18
N ASP A 195 -10.13 21.21 -19.51
CA ASP A 195 -9.29 22.39 -19.27
C ASP A 195 -7.87 22.27 -19.85
N MET A 196 -7.71 21.52 -20.96
CA MET A 196 -6.45 21.27 -21.64
C MET A 196 -5.41 20.62 -20.70
N ALA A 197 -5.85 19.68 -19.86
CA ALA A 197 -5.05 19.07 -18.80
C ALA A 197 -3.68 18.57 -19.30
N VAL A 198 -3.61 17.89 -20.44
CA VAL A 198 -2.34 17.38 -21.01
C VAL A 198 -1.41 18.53 -21.40
N SER A 199 -1.96 19.57 -22.02
CA SER A 199 -1.22 20.75 -22.46
C SER A 199 -0.66 21.55 -21.27
N ARG A 200 -1.44 21.69 -20.19
CA ARG A 200 -0.99 22.32 -18.93
C ARG A 200 0.13 21.52 -18.27
N GLY A 201 0.03 20.19 -18.25
CA GLY A 201 1.10 19.31 -17.76
C GLY A 201 2.40 19.50 -18.53
N ARG A 202 2.32 19.52 -19.85
CA ARG A 202 3.48 19.81 -20.71
C ARG A 202 4.06 21.20 -20.45
N LYS A 203 3.20 22.21 -20.33
CA LYS A 203 3.62 23.58 -20.01
C LYS A 203 4.35 23.63 -18.67
N TRP A 204 3.80 22.98 -17.64
CA TRP A 204 4.43 22.88 -16.33
C TRP A 204 5.83 22.27 -16.42
N ILE A 205 5.99 21.15 -17.15
CA ILE A 205 7.30 20.51 -17.37
C ILE A 205 8.29 21.50 -18.02
N LEU A 206 7.88 22.19 -19.08
CA LEU A 206 8.75 23.12 -19.80
C LEU A 206 9.15 24.33 -18.95
N ASP A 207 8.21 24.88 -18.18
CA ASP A 207 8.45 26.04 -17.31
C ASP A 207 9.39 25.70 -16.12
N HIS A 208 9.51 24.41 -15.74
CA HIS A 208 10.32 23.95 -14.61
C HIS A 208 11.63 23.24 -15.03
N GLY A 209 12.17 23.60 -16.19
CA GLY A 209 13.50 23.14 -16.65
C GLY A 209 13.47 21.89 -17.52
N GLY A 210 12.29 21.36 -17.84
CA GLY A 210 12.12 20.22 -18.73
C GLY A 210 12.52 18.87 -18.14
N LEU A 211 12.35 17.82 -18.94
CA LEU A 211 12.53 16.43 -18.50
C LEU A 211 13.94 16.11 -17.98
N VAL A 212 14.95 16.90 -18.36
CA VAL A 212 16.34 16.74 -17.89
C VAL A 212 16.50 16.88 -16.38
N ALA A 213 15.57 17.56 -15.71
CA ALA A 213 15.57 17.74 -14.26
C ALA A 213 14.90 16.59 -13.48
N ILE A 214 14.39 15.56 -14.16
CA ILE A 214 13.69 14.44 -13.50
C ILE A 214 14.63 13.66 -12.55
N PRO A 215 14.18 13.20 -11.37
CA PRO A 215 15.00 12.39 -10.46
C PRO A 215 15.46 11.06 -11.08
N SER A 216 16.44 10.40 -10.46
CA SER A 216 17.06 9.16 -10.95
C SER A 216 16.07 8.05 -11.26
N TRP A 217 15.02 7.88 -10.44
CA TRP A 217 14.00 6.86 -10.69
C TRP A 217 13.21 7.19 -11.95
N GLY A 218 12.88 8.47 -12.15
CA GLY A 218 12.23 8.92 -13.37
C GLY A 218 13.15 8.78 -14.57
N LYS A 219 14.44 9.16 -14.44
CA LYS A 219 15.45 8.97 -15.49
C LYS A 219 15.52 7.52 -15.93
N PHE A 220 15.57 6.58 -14.99
CA PHE A 220 15.53 5.14 -15.31
C PHE A 220 14.33 4.80 -16.20
N TRP A 221 13.12 5.16 -15.80
CA TRP A 221 11.90 4.83 -16.55
C TRP A 221 11.83 5.50 -17.92
N VAL A 222 12.18 6.79 -18.02
CA VAL A 222 12.17 7.48 -19.31
C VAL A 222 13.31 7.03 -20.24
N THR A 223 14.39 6.49 -19.68
CA THR A 223 15.47 5.87 -20.44
C THR A 223 15.08 4.49 -20.94
N VAL A 224 14.44 3.67 -20.10
CA VAL A 224 13.84 2.38 -20.49
C VAL A 224 12.83 2.56 -21.62
N LEU A 225 12.04 3.63 -21.58
CA LEU A 225 11.09 3.99 -22.64
C LEU A 225 11.80 4.47 -23.93
N GLY A 226 13.07 4.84 -23.88
CA GLY A 226 13.85 5.34 -25.02
C GLY A 226 13.68 6.83 -25.32
N VAL A 227 13.17 7.63 -24.37
CA VAL A 227 13.00 9.09 -24.52
C VAL A 227 14.03 9.89 -23.72
N TYR A 228 15.01 9.20 -23.14
CA TYR A 228 16.16 9.76 -22.41
C TYR A 228 17.38 8.86 -22.63
N GLU A 229 18.59 9.43 -22.63
CA GLU A 229 19.83 8.69 -22.88
C GLU A 229 20.37 8.00 -21.63
N TRP A 230 20.81 6.73 -21.74
CA TRP A 230 21.41 5.98 -20.63
C TRP A 230 22.64 6.68 -20.03
N ALA A 231 23.38 7.44 -20.84
CA ALA A 231 24.53 8.22 -20.40
C ALA A 231 24.16 9.38 -19.44
N GLY A 232 22.88 9.78 -19.38
CA GLY A 232 22.39 10.79 -18.44
C GLY A 232 21.94 10.20 -17.09
N CYS A 233 22.03 8.88 -16.92
CA CYS A 233 21.76 8.15 -15.68
C CYS A 233 23.06 7.85 -14.93
N ASN A 234 22.99 7.78 -13.60
CA ASN A 234 24.11 7.25 -12.84
C ASN A 234 24.23 5.74 -13.07
N PRO A 235 25.47 5.22 -13.19
CA PRO A 235 25.68 3.79 -13.34
C PRO A 235 25.18 3.03 -12.10
N MET A 236 24.49 1.91 -12.33
CA MET A 236 24.12 0.95 -11.28
C MET A 236 24.85 -0.37 -11.55
N PRO A 237 26.14 -0.48 -11.20
CA PRO A 237 26.95 -1.62 -11.61
C PRO A 237 26.49 -2.90 -10.89
N PRO A 238 26.03 -3.94 -11.62
CA PRO A 238 25.59 -5.19 -11.00
C PRO A 238 26.72 -5.89 -10.26
N GLU A 239 27.99 -5.57 -10.55
CA GLU A 239 29.17 -6.17 -9.93
C GLU A 239 29.20 -6.04 -8.40
N PHE A 240 28.43 -5.11 -7.81
CA PHE A 240 28.25 -5.05 -6.35
C PHE A 240 27.66 -6.33 -5.75
N TRP A 241 26.90 -7.12 -6.52
CA TRP A 241 26.42 -8.44 -6.09
C TRP A 241 27.53 -9.46 -5.83
N LEU A 242 28.75 -9.21 -6.33
CA LEU A 242 29.90 -10.09 -6.16
C LEU A 242 30.79 -9.71 -4.97
N LEU A 243 30.48 -8.61 -4.28
CA LEU A 243 31.27 -8.15 -3.12
C LEU A 243 31.05 -9.05 -1.89
N PRO A 244 32.10 -9.31 -1.09
CA PRO A 244 31.94 -9.99 0.20
C PRO A 244 30.99 -9.26 1.15
N LYS A 245 30.14 -10.01 1.85
CA LYS A 245 29.05 -9.53 2.73
C LYS A 245 29.48 -8.57 3.86
N PHE A 246 30.77 -8.52 4.21
CA PHE A 246 31.30 -7.67 5.29
C PHE A 246 31.78 -6.29 4.80
N LEU A 247 31.79 -6.02 3.49
CA LEU A 247 32.22 -4.74 2.95
C LEU A 247 31.09 -3.69 3.08
N PRO A 248 31.39 -2.46 3.54
CA PRO A 248 30.40 -1.40 3.75
C PRO A 248 29.91 -0.73 2.45
N VAL A 249 30.25 -1.28 1.28
CA VAL A 249 29.94 -0.68 -0.02
C VAL A 249 28.69 -1.35 -0.59
N HIS A 250 27.52 -0.81 -0.20
CA HIS A 250 26.26 -1.06 -0.89
C HIS A 250 25.63 0.29 -1.28
N PRO A 251 25.91 0.82 -2.48
CA PRO A 251 25.61 2.20 -2.81
C PRO A 251 24.36 2.34 -3.67
N ALA A 252 23.32 2.96 -3.10
CA ALA A 252 22.31 3.65 -3.88
C ALA A 252 22.53 5.16 -3.76
N ARG A 253 22.28 5.87 -4.87
CA ARG A 253 21.94 7.30 -5.02
C ARG A 253 23.07 8.19 -5.56
N ASN A 254 22.84 8.78 -6.75
CA ASN A 254 23.42 10.09 -7.09
C ASN A 254 22.75 10.92 -8.21
N THR A 255 21.44 10.93 -8.36
CA THR A 255 20.76 12.15 -8.88
C THR A 255 19.33 12.11 -8.43
N VAL A 256 18.97 12.90 -7.44
CA VAL A 256 17.58 13.04 -7.01
C VAL A 256 17.19 14.50 -7.23
N ALA A 257 15.93 14.79 -7.55
CA ALA A 257 15.51 16.19 -7.66
C ALA A 257 15.70 16.88 -6.29
N LYS A 258 15.67 18.21 -6.25
CA LYS A 258 15.93 18.97 -5.02
C LYS A 258 14.99 18.56 -3.88
N GLU A 259 13.76 18.18 -4.22
CA GLU A 259 12.67 17.71 -3.36
C GLU A 259 12.95 16.31 -2.75
N ASP A 260 13.97 15.65 -3.27
CA ASP A 260 14.27 14.24 -3.19
C ASP A 260 15.73 14.05 -2.66
N LEU A 261 16.42 15.18 -2.46
CA LEU A 261 17.79 15.32 -1.96
C LEU A 261 17.77 15.39 -0.43
N TYR A 262 17.76 14.22 0.20
CA TYR A 262 17.72 14.09 1.66
C TYR A 262 18.93 14.71 2.39
N TYR A 263 20.09 14.79 1.72
CA TYR A 263 21.32 15.43 2.20
C TYR A 263 22.07 16.11 1.04
N PRO A 264 22.80 17.21 1.27
CA PRO A 264 23.79 17.67 0.32
C PRO A 264 24.83 16.56 0.10
N HIS A 265 25.18 16.30 -1.15
CA HIS A 265 26.17 15.29 -1.47
C HIS A 265 27.49 15.64 -0.77
N PRO A 266 28.05 14.75 0.07
CA PRO A 266 29.41 14.90 0.57
C PRO A 266 30.38 14.83 -0.62
N LEU A 267 31.46 15.60 -0.58
CA LEU A 267 32.49 15.60 -1.64
C LEU A 267 32.99 14.19 -1.99
N ILE A 268 33.13 13.30 -0.99
CA ILE A 268 33.55 11.91 -1.21
C ILE A 268 32.55 11.10 -2.04
N GLN A 269 31.25 11.39 -1.91
CA GLN A 269 30.21 10.75 -2.69
C GLN A 269 30.35 11.18 -4.16
N ASP A 270 30.44 12.49 -4.43
CA ASP A 270 30.59 12.99 -5.80
C ASP A 270 31.86 12.48 -6.49
N VAL A 271 32.98 12.39 -5.75
CA VAL A 271 34.23 11.79 -6.25
C VAL A 271 34.04 10.30 -6.58
N THR A 272 33.34 9.56 -5.73
CA THR A 272 33.09 8.12 -5.94
C THR A 272 32.23 7.90 -7.19
N TRP A 273 31.20 8.70 -7.40
CA TRP A 273 30.35 8.60 -8.58
C TRP A 273 31.04 9.06 -9.85
N GLY A 274 31.84 10.13 -9.78
CA GLY A 274 32.72 10.54 -10.87
C GLY A 274 33.68 9.41 -11.28
N PHE A 275 34.26 8.70 -10.31
CA PHE A 275 35.08 7.53 -10.58
C PHE A 275 34.28 6.39 -11.20
N LEU A 276 33.11 6.04 -10.64
CA LEU A 276 32.28 4.97 -11.19
C LEU A 276 31.87 5.25 -12.64
N HIS A 277 31.48 6.50 -12.94
CA HIS A 277 31.00 6.88 -14.26
C HIS A 277 32.12 7.03 -15.28
N HIS A 278 33.22 7.70 -14.94
CA HIS A 278 34.27 8.02 -15.91
C HIS A 278 35.36 6.97 -16.01
N VAL A 279 35.50 6.11 -14.99
CA VAL A 279 36.57 5.11 -14.92
C VAL A 279 36.00 3.70 -14.85
N ALA A 280 35.18 3.37 -13.85
CA ALA A 280 34.75 2.00 -13.63
C ALA A 280 33.81 1.49 -14.75
N GLU A 281 32.81 2.27 -15.15
CA GLU A 281 31.82 1.86 -16.15
C GLU A 281 32.44 1.60 -17.54
N PRO A 282 33.31 2.48 -18.10
CA PRO A 282 34.01 2.18 -19.35
C PRO A 282 34.95 0.97 -19.26
N MET A 283 35.53 0.71 -18.08
CA MET A 283 36.38 -0.45 -17.86
C MET A 283 35.56 -1.75 -17.81
N LEU A 284 34.47 -1.77 -17.02
CA LEU A 284 33.58 -2.92 -16.85
C LEU A 284 32.82 -3.28 -18.13
N ALA A 285 32.58 -2.32 -19.02
CA ALA A 285 31.98 -2.56 -20.32
C ALA A 285 32.92 -3.25 -21.35
N ARG A 286 34.22 -3.37 -21.06
CA ARG A 286 35.22 -3.93 -21.98
C ARG A 286 35.78 -5.25 -21.50
N TRP A 287 36.13 -6.12 -22.44
CA TRP A 287 36.83 -7.37 -22.14
C TRP A 287 38.20 -7.08 -21.50
N PRO A 288 38.62 -7.82 -20.45
CA PRO A 288 37.99 -9.00 -19.86
C PRO A 288 36.99 -8.72 -18.73
N PHE A 289 36.84 -7.46 -18.29
CA PHE A 289 36.00 -7.10 -17.15
C PHE A 289 34.50 -7.25 -17.41
N SER A 290 34.07 -7.20 -18.67
CA SER A 290 32.68 -7.52 -19.06
C SER A 290 32.25 -8.94 -18.68
N SER A 291 33.16 -9.89 -18.55
CA SER A 291 32.84 -11.23 -18.03
C SER A 291 32.46 -11.22 -16.55
N LEU A 292 32.91 -10.22 -15.78
CA LEU A 292 32.48 -10.01 -14.39
C LEU A 292 31.03 -9.52 -14.36
N ARG A 293 30.66 -8.61 -15.27
CA ARG A 293 29.30 -8.12 -15.46
C ARG A 293 28.33 -9.25 -15.79
N GLU A 294 28.68 -10.11 -16.74
CA GLU A 294 27.86 -11.26 -17.11
C GLU A 294 27.61 -12.20 -15.90
N LYS A 295 28.64 -12.44 -15.09
CA LYS A 295 28.49 -13.23 -13.84
C LYS A 295 27.60 -12.53 -12.84
N ALA A 296 27.77 -11.21 -12.66
CA ALA A 296 26.98 -10.42 -11.75
C ALA A 296 25.49 -10.38 -12.15
N LEU A 297 25.20 -10.22 -13.44
CA LEU A 297 23.84 -10.28 -13.97
C LEU A 297 23.20 -11.65 -13.77
N LYS A 298 23.95 -12.74 -13.93
CA LYS A 298 23.47 -14.10 -13.60
C LYS A 298 23.12 -14.26 -12.13
N VAL A 299 23.90 -13.66 -11.23
CA VAL A 299 23.58 -13.67 -9.79
C VAL A 299 22.35 -12.81 -9.51
N ALA A 300 22.24 -11.63 -10.12
CA ALA A 300 21.09 -10.74 -9.94
C ALA A 300 19.78 -11.40 -10.39
N ILE A 301 19.74 -12.01 -11.58
CA ILE A 301 18.53 -12.67 -12.09
C ILE A 301 18.16 -13.91 -11.26
N GLN A 302 19.14 -14.61 -10.65
CA GLN A 302 18.86 -15.69 -9.71
C GLN A 302 18.13 -15.20 -8.45
N HIS A 303 18.43 -13.98 -7.97
CA HIS A 303 17.70 -13.39 -6.84
C HIS A 303 16.28 -13.00 -7.23
N VAL A 304 16.09 -12.48 -8.46
CA VAL A 304 14.76 -12.18 -9.02
C VAL A 304 13.91 -13.45 -9.08
N HIS A 305 14.39 -14.52 -9.74
CA HIS A 305 13.66 -15.79 -9.83
C HIS A 305 13.36 -16.38 -8.47
N TYR A 306 14.30 -16.28 -7.53
CA TYR A 306 14.08 -16.76 -6.17
C TYR A 306 12.95 -15.98 -5.47
N GLU A 307 12.93 -14.66 -5.60
CA GLU A 307 11.85 -13.83 -5.05
C GLU A 307 10.51 -14.15 -5.73
N ASP A 308 10.50 -14.29 -7.04
CA ASP A 308 9.31 -14.60 -7.83
C ASP A 308 8.69 -15.94 -7.42
N GLU A 309 9.50 -17.00 -7.29
CA GLU A 309 9.04 -18.29 -6.80
C GLU A 309 8.56 -18.21 -5.34
N ASN A 310 9.27 -17.48 -4.48
CA ASN A 310 8.97 -17.38 -3.05
C ASN A 310 7.76 -16.50 -2.71
N SER A 311 7.37 -15.61 -3.62
CA SER A 311 6.19 -14.74 -3.49
C SER A 311 5.05 -15.15 -4.43
N ARG A 312 5.19 -16.27 -5.17
CA ARG A 312 4.23 -16.72 -6.20
C ARG A 312 3.98 -15.61 -7.23
N TYR A 313 5.06 -14.97 -7.64
CA TYR A 313 5.15 -13.88 -8.60
C TYR A 313 4.40 -12.62 -8.13
N LEU A 314 4.13 -12.49 -6.83
CA LEU A 314 3.52 -11.30 -6.26
C LEU A 314 4.56 -10.22 -5.96
N THR A 315 5.79 -10.59 -5.58
CA THR A 315 6.89 -9.73 -5.10
C THR A 315 6.53 -8.91 -3.85
N ILE A 316 7.45 -8.10 -3.33
CA ILE A 316 7.24 -7.35 -2.08
C ILE A 316 6.26 -6.17 -2.23
N GLY A 317 6.17 -5.62 -3.44
CA GLY A 317 5.35 -4.45 -3.70
C GLY A 317 5.41 -4.01 -5.16
N CYS A 318 4.58 -3.02 -5.49
CA CYS A 318 4.32 -2.60 -6.87
C CYS A 318 5.57 -2.17 -7.67
N VAL A 319 6.55 -1.53 -7.04
CA VAL A 319 7.77 -1.10 -7.73
C VAL A 319 8.65 -2.29 -8.10
N GLU A 320 8.91 -3.18 -7.14
CA GLU A 320 9.66 -4.42 -7.39
C GLU A 320 8.92 -5.29 -8.40
N LYS A 321 7.59 -5.40 -8.27
CA LYS A 321 6.72 -6.16 -9.18
C LYS A 321 6.97 -5.85 -10.64
N VAL A 322 7.02 -4.57 -11.00
CA VAL A 322 7.22 -4.13 -12.39
C VAL A 322 8.67 -4.36 -12.83
N LEU A 323 9.65 -4.16 -11.95
CA LEU A 323 11.06 -4.39 -12.25
C LEU A 323 11.36 -5.88 -12.47
N CYS A 324 10.87 -6.79 -11.62
CA CYS A 324 11.02 -8.24 -11.80
C CYS A 324 10.30 -8.73 -13.05
N LEU A 325 9.08 -8.23 -13.31
CA LEU A 325 8.35 -8.51 -14.55
C LEU A 325 9.19 -8.14 -15.78
N MET A 326 9.81 -6.96 -15.78
CA MET A 326 10.68 -6.52 -16.87
C MET A 326 11.96 -7.35 -16.97
N ALA A 327 12.59 -7.70 -15.85
CA ALA A 327 13.79 -8.53 -15.84
C ALA A 327 13.51 -9.91 -16.46
N CYS A 328 12.41 -10.56 -16.09
CA CYS A 328 11.95 -11.83 -16.66
C CYS A 328 11.61 -11.72 -18.15
N TRP A 329 11.03 -10.58 -18.59
CA TRP A 329 10.78 -10.33 -20.00
C TRP A 329 12.07 -10.13 -20.81
N VAL A 330 13.04 -9.38 -20.28
CA VAL A 330 14.35 -9.18 -20.93
C VAL A 330 15.12 -10.49 -21.04
N GLU A 331 15.02 -11.38 -20.05
CA GLU A 331 15.63 -12.71 -20.09
C GLU A 331 14.98 -13.61 -21.15
N ASP A 332 13.64 -13.76 -21.10
CA ASP A 332 12.86 -14.46 -22.12
C ASP A 332 11.39 -13.95 -22.15
N PRO A 333 10.98 -13.24 -23.22
CA PRO A 333 9.62 -12.74 -23.39
C PRO A 333 8.52 -13.80 -23.42
N ASN A 334 8.86 -15.07 -23.64
CA ASN A 334 7.91 -16.18 -23.71
C ASN A 334 7.91 -17.06 -22.45
N SER A 335 8.75 -16.71 -21.47
CA SER A 335 8.94 -17.49 -20.24
C SER A 335 7.64 -17.64 -19.45
N GLU A 336 7.52 -18.77 -18.77
CA GLU A 336 6.43 -19.03 -17.84
C GLU A 336 6.45 -18.02 -16.68
N ALA A 337 7.64 -17.61 -16.23
CA ALA A 337 7.84 -16.58 -15.21
C ALA A 337 7.18 -15.27 -15.63
N TYR A 338 7.47 -14.77 -16.84
CA TYR A 338 6.86 -13.55 -17.36
C TYR A 338 5.33 -13.65 -17.43
N LYS A 339 4.78 -14.77 -17.92
CA LYS A 339 3.33 -14.99 -17.99
C LYS A 339 2.67 -15.00 -16.60
N ARG A 340 3.32 -15.60 -15.60
CA ARG A 340 2.87 -15.58 -14.19
C ARG A 340 2.93 -14.19 -13.59
N HIS A 341 3.93 -13.37 -13.95
CA HIS A 341 3.95 -11.97 -13.56
C HIS A 341 2.72 -11.23 -14.07
N LEU A 342 2.38 -11.40 -15.35
CA LEU A 342 1.23 -10.75 -15.97
C LEU A 342 -0.09 -11.17 -15.28
N ALA A 343 -0.24 -12.45 -14.96
CA ALA A 343 -1.44 -12.98 -14.29
C ALA A 343 -1.67 -12.37 -12.90
N ARG A 344 -0.60 -11.93 -12.21
CA ARG A 344 -0.64 -11.31 -10.87
C ARG A 344 -0.80 -9.78 -10.88
N LEU A 345 -0.86 -9.13 -12.04
CA LEU A 345 -1.06 -7.68 -12.09
C LEU A 345 -2.42 -7.22 -11.54
N PRO A 346 -3.55 -7.94 -11.76
CA PRO A 346 -4.84 -7.56 -11.18
C PRO A 346 -4.86 -7.47 -9.66
N ASP A 347 -4.01 -8.24 -8.96
CA ASP A 347 -3.86 -8.20 -7.49
C ASP A 347 -3.42 -6.80 -7.00
N TYR A 348 -2.79 -6.01 -7.87
CA TYR A 348 -2.35 -4.64 -7.58
C TYR A 348 -3.35 -3.57 -7.99
N TYR A 349 -4.44 -3.88 -8.69
CA TYR A 349 -5.39 -2.88 -9.17
C TYR A 349 -6.49 -2.62 -8.14
N TRP A 350 -6.81 -1.35 -7.92
CA TRP A 350 -7.94 -0.92 -7.11
C TRP A 350 -8.77 0.11 -7.87
N VAL A 351 -10.08 -0.11 -7.97
CA VAL A 351 -11.01 0.82 -8.64
C VAL A 351 -11.89 1.50 -7.60
N ALA A 352 -11.84 2.83 -7.56
CA ALA A 352 -12.67 3.65 -6.71
C ALA A 352 -13.32 4.80 -7.52
N GLU A 353 -14.05 5.69 -6.86
CA GLU A 353 -14.78 6.79 -7.51
C GLU A 353 -13.86 7.81 -8.21
N ASP A 354 -12.57 7.83 -7.84
CA ASP A 354 -11.56 8.67 -8.47
C ASP A 354 -10.83 7.98 -9.63
N GLY A 355 -11.02 6.68 -9.86
CA GLY A 355 -10.44 5.90 -10.96
C GLY A 355 -9.70 4.64 -10.51
N LEU A 356 -8.91 4.06 -11.44
CA LEU A 356 -8.08 2.88 -11.17
C LEU A 356 -6.71 3.33 -10.70
N LYS A 357 -6.22 2.71 -9.62
CA LYS A 357 -4.91 2.94 -9.03
C LYS A 357 -4.19 1.64 -8.71
N MET A 358 -2.89 1.72 -8.44
CA MET A 358 -2.12 0.59 -7.92
C MET A 358 -2.02 0.66 -6.40
N GLN A 359 -2.23 -0.47 -5.73
CA GLN A 359 -2.27 -0.56 -4.26
C GLN A 359 -1.03 -1.21 -3.61
N ALA A 360 -0.80 -0.89 -2.33
CA ALA A 360 0.15 -1.49 -1.39
C ALA A 360 -0.64 -2.25 -0.30
N ILE A 361 -0.83 -3.56 -0.49
CA ILE A 361 -1.85 -4.41 0.16
C ILE A 361 -1.93 -4.30 1.72
N MET A 362 -3.13 -4.28 2.35
CA MET A 362 -3.37 -4.27 3.83
C MET A 362 -4.63 -5.06 4.29
N SER A 363 -4.73 -5.46 5.59
CA SER A 363 -5.94 -6.03 6.25
C SER A 363 -6.11 -5.63 7.74
N SER A 364 -7.35 -5.62 8.32
CA SER A 364 -7.61 -5.50 9.80
C SER A 364 -9.08 -5.70 10.27
N ASN A 365 -9.27 -5.93 11.59
CA ASN A 365 -10.30 -6.76 12.30
C ASN A 365 -11.01 -6.06 13.53
N LEU A 366 -12.18 -6.55 14.07
CA LEU A 366 -12.67 -6.51 15.51
C LEU A 366 -14.11 -7.06 15.82
N CYS A 367 -14.42 -7.32 17.12
CA CYS A 367 -15.50 -8.22 17.65
C CYS A 367 -16.52 -7.68 18.70
N ASP A 368 -17.80 -8.08 18.52
CA ASP A 368 -18.86 -8.52 19.48
C ASP A 368 -20.27 -7.97 19.12
N GLU A 369 -21.31 -8.82 19.17
CA GLU A 369 -22.64 -8.78 18.47
C GLU A 369 -22.67 -9.38 17.03
N TYR A 370 -21.52 -9.77 16.48
CA TYR A 370 -21.38 -10.17 15.07
C TYR A 370 -20.77 -11.55 14.86
N GLY A 371 -21.13 -12.55 15.68
CA GLY A 371 -20.45 -13.86 15.74
C GLY A 371 -20.09 -14.52 14.40
N THR A 372 -20.91 -14.37 13.37
CA THR A 372 -20.61 -14.82 12.00
C THR A 372 -19.43 -14.08 11.37
N THR A 373 -19.39 -12.75 11.47
CA THR A 373 -18.27 -11.90 11.04
C THR A 373 -16.99 -12.29 11.77
N LEU A 374 -17.09 -12.60 13.07
CA LEU A 374 -15.93 -12.89 13.91
C LEU A 374 -15.34 -14.25 13.61
N ARG A 375 -16.22 -15.24 13.36
CA ARG A 375 -15.84 -16.57 12.90
C ARG A 375 -15.12 -16.50 11.56
N LYS A 376 -15.68 -15.78 10.58
CA LYS A 376 -15.03 -15.55 9.28
C LYS A 376 -13.67 -14.87 9.44
N ALA A 377 -13.57 -13.85 10.29
CA ALA A 377 -12.31 -13.16 10.56
C ALA A 377 -11.29 -14.06 11.28
N HIS A 378 -11.73 -14.91 12.20
CA HIS A 378 -10.86 -15.90 12.85
C HIS A 378 -10.35 -16.96 11.86
N ASP A 379 -11.23 -17.45 10.98
CA ASP A 379 -10.86 -18.37 9.90
C ASP A 379 -9.87 -17.71 8.93
N PHE A 380 -10.07 -16.44 8.59
CA PHE A 380 -9.13 -15.65 7.79
C PHE A 380 -7.76 -15.51 8.47
N VAL A 381 -7.72 -15.14 9.75
CA VAL A 381 -6.47 -15.02 10.53
C VAL A 381 -5.71 -16.35 10.56
N LYS A 382 -6.42 -17.47 10.75
CA LYS A 382 -5.83 -18.82 10.69
C LYS A 382 -5.31 -19.15 9.28
N ALA A 383 -6.09 -18.87 8.23
CA ALA A 383 -5.71 -19.18 6.85
C ALA A 383 -4.55 -18.29 6.35
N SER A 384 -4.37 -17.10 6.91
CA SER A 384 -3.39 -16.12 6.46
C SER A 384 -2.00 -16.27 7.08
N GLN A 385 -1.84 -17.06 8.14
CA GLN A 385 -0.54 -17.27 8.78
C GLN A 385 0.39 -18.08 7.86
N VAL A 386 1.61 -17.59 7.61
CA VAL A 386 2.63 -18.29 6.82
C VAL A 386 3.00 -19.61 7.49
N ARG A 387 2.93 -20.71 6.73
CA ARG A 387 3.11 -22.09 7.26
C ARG A 387 4.51 -22.66 7.07
N GLU A 388 5.28 -22.08 6.16
CA GLU A 388 6.61 -22.58 5.76
C GLU A 388 7.60 -21.42 5.63
N ASN A 389 8.88 -21.69 5.87
CA ASN A 389 9.95 -20.74 5.55
C ASN A 389 10.16 -20.66 4.03
N PRO A 390 10.86 -19.62 3.53
CA PRO A 390 11.19 -19.55 2.12
C PRO A 390 12.02 -20.77 1.70
N SER A 391 11.91 -21.14 0.43
CA SER A 391 12.48 -22.39 -0.08
C SER A 391 14.03 -22.41 0.00
N GLY A 392 14.59 -23.62 0.10
CA GLY A 392 16.03 -23.84 0.05
C GLY A 392 16.81 -23.14 1.17
N ASN A 393 18.04 -22.70 0.85
CA ASN A 393 18.88 -21.95 1.79
C ASN A 393 18.53 -20.45 1.71
N PHE A 394 17.39 -20.08 2.29
CA PHE A 394 16.86 -18.71 2.25
C PHE A 394 17.81 -17.66 2.87
N SER A 395 18.66 -18.06 3.82
CA SER A 395 19.69 -17.17 4.39
C SER A 395 20.78 -16.80 3.37
N ALA A 396 21.09 -17.69 2.42
CA ALA A 396 21.99 -17.36 1.31
C ALA A 396 21.39 -16.31 0.38
N MET A 397 20.06 -16.29 0.27
CA MET A 397 19.25 -15.35 -0.52
C MET A 397 18.81 -14.12 0.29
N TYR A 398 19.47 -13.86 1.41
CA TYR A 398 19.25 -12.72 2.32
C TYR A 398 17.91 -12.69 3.05
N ARG A 399 16.97 -13.58 2.74
CA ARG A 399 15.69 -13.72 3.44
C ARG A 399 15.87 -14.16 4.91
N HIS A 400 14.88 -13.84 5.72
CA HIS A 400 14.79 -14.24 7.13
C HIS A 400 13.72 -15.33 7.33
N ILE A 401 13.62 -15.89 8.53
CA ILE A 401 12.57 -16.87 8.85
C ILE A 401 11.18 -16.23 8.73
N SER A 402 10.21 -16.95 8.15
CA SER A 402 8.84 -16.46 7.96
C SER A 402 7.76 -17.44 8.43
N LYS A 403 8.10 -18.70 8.73
CA LYS A 403 7.15 -19.67 9.31
C LYS A 403 6.59 -19.15 10.62
N GLY A 404 5.27 -18.97 10.67
CA GLY A 404 4.54 -18.42 11.82
C GLY A 404 4.18 -16.94 11.70
N ALA A 405 4.71 -16.24 10.69
CA ALA A 405 4.45 -14.83 10.47
C ALA A 405 3.05 -14.55 9.92
N TRP A 406 2.56 -13.34 10.14
CA TRP A 406 1.54 -12.71 9.30
C TRP A 406 2.23 -11.66 8.45
N THR A 407 1.99 -11.71 7.13
CA THR A 407 2.53 -10.72 6.19
C THR A 407 1.67 -9.45 6.23
N PHE A 408 2.17 -8.37 5.65
CA PHE A 408 1.39 -7.13 5.50
C PHE A 408 0.14 -7.31 4.63
N SER A 409 0.15 -8.31 3.75
CA SER A 409 -0.75 -8.40 2.61
C SER A 409 -1.63 -9.65 2.62
N MET A 410 -1.10 -10.76 2.11
CA MET A 410 -1.73 -12.07 2.02
C MET A 410 -0.67 -13.16 2.21
N GLN A 411 -1.09 -14.39 2.50
CA GLN A 411 -0.16 -15.48 2.79
C GLN A 411 0.79 -15.78 1.61
N ASP A 412 0.29 -15.71 0.37
CA ASP A 412 1.08 -15.96 -0.84
C ASP A 412 2.33 -15.08 -0.94
N HIS A 413 2.29 -13.87 -0.38
CA HIS A 413 3.42 -12.95 -0.35
C HIS A 413 4.63 -13.52 0.43
N GLY A 414 4.37 -14.22 1.54
CA GLY A 414 5.38 -14.92 2.32
C GLY A 414 6.45 -14.06 3.03
N TRP A 415 6.38 -12.72 2.97
CA TRP A 415 7.31 -11.82 3.68
C TRP A 415 6.83 -11.51 5.10
N GLN A 416 7.65 -11.90 6.09
CA GLN A 416 7.40 -11.62 7.49
C GLN A 416 7.56 -10.13 7.81
N VAL A 417 6.68 -9.62 8.69
CA VAL A 417 6.78 -8.28 9.26
C VAL A 417 6.58 -8.37 10.76
N SER A 418 7.40 -7.70 11.55
CA SER A 418 7.37 -7.78 13.01
C SER A 418 6.05 -7.27 13.58
N ASP A 419 5.57 -6.11 13.13
CA ASP A 419 4.32 -5.48 13.57
C ASP A 419 3.08 -6.26 13.10
N CYS A 420 3.03 -6.68 11.82
CA CYS A 420 1.94 -7.52 11.32
C CYS A 420 1.87 -8.86 12.06
N THR A 421 3.02 -9.48 12.33
CA THR A 421 3.08 -10.74 13.07
C THR A 421 2.68 -10.53 14.54
N ALA A 422 3.06 -9.42 15.16
CA ALA A 422 2.67 -9.11 16.53
C ALA A 422 1.16 -8.85 16.66
N GLU A 423 0.56 -8.05 15.76
CA GLU A 423 -0.88 -7.79 15.77
C GLU A 423 -1.68 -9.03 15.36
N GLY A 424 -1.20 -9.82 14.38
CA GLY A 424 -1.79 -11.11 14.01
C GLY A 424 -1.78 -12.11 15.16
N LEU A 425 -0.67 -12.21 15.88
CA LEU A 425 -0.54 -13.06 17.08
C LEU A 425 -1.48 -12.60 18.20
N LYS A 426 -1.50 -11.30 18.50
CA LYS A 426 -2.39 -10.73 19.51
C LYS A 426 -3.87 -10.99 19.17
N CYS A 427 -4.24 -10.80 17.91
CA CYS A 427 -5.57 -11.11 17.41
C CYS A 427 -5.91 -12.60 17.58
N ALA A 428 -5.02 -13.50 17.18
CA ALA A 428 -5.23 -14.94 17.31
C ALA A 428 -5.32 -15.39 18.79
N LEU A 429 -4.54 -14.77 19.68
CA LEU A 429 -4.63 -15.00 21.13
C LEU A 429 -5.97 -14.52 21.70
N LEU A 430 -6.47 -13.35 21.28
CA LEU A 430 -7.79 -12.87 21.68
C LEU A 430 -8.91 -13.82 21.24
N TYR A 431 -8.86 -14.30 19.99
CA TYR A 431 -9.81 -15.33 19.52
C TYR A 431 -9.75 -16.62 20.33
N SER A 432 -8.55 -17.06 20.73
CA SER A 432 -8.38 -18.28 21.53
C SER A 432 -9.03 -18.21 22.93
N GLN A 433 -9.30 -16.99 23.43
CA GLN A 433 -9.96 -16.76 24.71
C GLN A 433 -11.48 -16.68 24.59
N MET A 434 -12.01 -16.57 23.37
CA MET A 434 -13.44 -16.53 23.10
C MET A 434 -14.06 -17.94 23.05
N PRO A 435 -15.38 -18.08 23.26
CA PRO A 435 -16.08 -19.36 23.14
C PRO A 435 -16.09 -19.92 21.69
N ASP A 436 -15.89 -21.22 21.54
CA ASP A 436 -15.79 -21.89 20.22
C ASP A 436 -17.13 -21.86 19.44
N ASP A 437 -18.26 -21.83 20.15
CA ASP A 437 -19.59 -21.63 19.57
C ASP A 437 -19.76 -20.22 18.98
N LEU A 438 -18.96 -19.25 19.43
CA LEU A 438 -18.94 -17.90 18.86
C LEU A 438 -17.98 -17.81 17.67
N VAL A 439 -16.70 -18.15 17.86
CA VAL A 439 -15.62 -17.85 16.90
C VAL A 439 -15.07 -19.06 16.14
N GLY A 440 -15.59 -20.26 16.41
CA GLY A 440 -15.11 -21.51 15.80
C GLY A 440 -13.88 -22.08 16.48
N GLU A 441 -13.34 -23.14 15.88
CA GLU A 441 -12.21 -23.88 16.45
C GLU A 441 -10.97 -23.00 16.62
N LYS A 442 -10.34 -23.14 17.78
CA LYS A 442 -9.11 -22.43 18.15
C LYS A 442 -7.94 -22.89 17.29
N MET A 443 -7.02 -21.96 17.05
CA MET A 443 -5.75 -22.21 16.39
C MET A 443 -4.86 -23.13 17.23
N GLU A 444 -4.10 -24.02 16.57
CA GLU A 444 -3.22 -24.97 17.25
C GLU A 444 -2.08 -24.27 18.01
N THR A 445 -1.73 -24.76 19.20
CA THR A 445 -0.83 -24.05 20.12
C THR A 445 0.57 -23.84 19.54
N GLU A 446 1.07 -24.82 18.78
CA GLU A 446 2.36 -24.79 18.10
C GLU A 446 2.50 -23.59 17.17
N ARG A 447 1.39 -23.13 16.61
CA ARG A 447 1.38 -22.01 15.67
C ARG A 447 1.57 -20.66 16.36
N PHE A 448 1.22 -20.55 17.63
CA PHE A 448 1.59 -19.39 18.45
C PHE A 448 3.09 -19.37 18.72
N TYR A 449 3.70 -20.53 19.00
CA TYR A 449 5.15 -20.63 19.19
C TYR A 449 5.93 -20.26 17.92
N ASP A 450 5.46 -20.69 16.75
CA ASP A 450 6.03 -20.28 15.47
C ASP A 450 6.01 -18.74 15.30
N ALA A 451 4.90 -18.08 15.63
CA ALA A 451 4.78 -16.61 15.55
C ALA A 451 5.70 -15.89 16.55
N VAL A 452 5.77 -16.37 17.79
CA VAL A 452 6.69 -15.85 18.82
C VAL A 452 8.15 -16.00 18.37
N ASN A 453 8.50 -17.13 17.74
CA ASN A 453 9.85 -17.37 17.24
C ASN A 453 10.25 -16.34 16.15
N VAL A 454 9.34 -16.00 15.23
CA VAL A 454 9.58 -14.93 14.23
C VAL A 454 9.83 -13.60 14.91
N ILE A 455 8.96 -13.17 15.83
CA ILE A 455 9.10 -11.88 16.53
C ILE A 455 10.45 -11.82 17.25
N LEU A 456 10.78 -12.83 18.07
CA LEU A 456 12.03 -12.87 18.82
C LEU A 456 13.26 -12.87 17.91
N SER A 457 13.19 -13.53 16.75
CA SER A 457 14.30 -13.57 15.79
C SER A 457 14.61 -12.21 15.14
N LEU A 458 13.68 -11.25 15.18
CA LEU A 458 13.85 -9.90 14.63
C LEU A 458 14.46 -8.93 15.65
N GLN A 459 14.53 -9.29 16.94
CA GLN A 459 15.01 -8.38 17.98
C GLN A 459 16.45 -7.93 17.73
N SER A 460 16.65 -6.61 17.72
CA SER A 460 17.96 -5.98 17.58
C SER A 460 18.70 -5.93 18.93
N LYS A 461 20.03 -5.75 18.89
CA LYS A 461 20.88 -5.70 20.10
C LYS A 461 20.52 -4.57 21.08
N ASN A 462 19.87 -3.51 20.58
CA ASN A 462 19.37 -2.39 21.40
C ASN A 462 17.99 -2.68 22.04
N GLY A 463 17.42 -3.87 21.80
CA GLY A 463 16.10 -4.28 22.30
C GLY A 463 14.92 -3.92 21.39
N GLY A 464 15.13 -3.12 20.33
CA GLY A 464 14.08 -2.73 19.37
C GLY A 464 13.80 -3.80 18.32
N PHE A 465 12.66 -3.67 17.63
CA PHE A 465 12.23 -4.59 16.57
C PHE A 465 12.09 -3.82 15.24
N PRO A 466 12.91 -4.14 14.22
CA PRO A 466 12.76 -3.63 12.87
C PRO A 466 11.60 -4.30 12.14
N ALA A 467 11.08 -3.67 11.08
CA ALA A 467 9.91 -4.15 10.35
C ALA A 467 10.13 -5.53 9.69
N TRP A 468 11.11 -5.66 8.80
CA TRP A 468 11.22 -6.83 7.91
C TRP A 468 12.37 -7.78 8.27
N GLU A 469 13.53 -7.25 8.69
CA GLU A 469 14.75 -8.01 8.95
C GLU A 469 15.53 -7.41 10.12
N PRO A 470 16.34 -8.20 10.85
CA PRO A 470 17.23 -7.68 11.90
C PRO A 470 18.13 -6.56 11.38
N GLN A 471 18.47 -5.58 12.23
CA GLN A 471 19.33 -4.47 11.84
C GLN A 471 20.70 -4.97 11.32
N ARG A 472 20.92 -4.87 10.00
CA ARG A 472 22.18 -5.23 9.32
C ARG A 472 23.06 -4.02 8.97
N ALA A 473 22.57 -2.80 9.19
CA ALA A 473 23.24 -1.53 8.89
C ALA A 473 23.59 -0.73 10.16
N TYR A 474 24.59 0.15 10.08
CA TYR A 474 25.11 0.92 11.21
C TYR A 474 24.26 2.17 11.53
N SER A 475 24.17 2.53 12.81
CA SER A 475 23.30 3.59 13.35
C SER A 475 23.60 5.03 12.87
N TRP A 476 24.76 5.29 12.26
CA TRP A 476 25.07 6.61 11.68
C TRP A 476 24.32 6.90 10.35
N LEU A 477 23.46 5.97 9.92
CA LEU A 477 22.58 6.09 8.75
C LEU A 477 21.15 6.59 9.07
N GLU A 478 20.80 6.85 10.33
CA GLU A 478 19.43 7.23 10.75
C GLU A 478 19.39 8.59 11.49
N VAL A 479 18.45 9.47 11.12
CA VAL A 479 18.16 10.73 11.86
C VAL A 479 16.67 11.11 11.77
N TYR A 480 15.91 11.10 12.86
CA TYR A 480 14.48 11.48 12.90
C TYR A 480 14.23 13.01 12.95
N THR A 481 13.11 13.48 12.38
CA THR A 481 12.56 14.86 12.56
C THR A 481 11.02 14.87 12.54
N ASN A 482 10.42 15.84 13.25
CA ASN A 482 8.98 16.02 13.48
C ASN A 482 8.24 16.85 12.41
N LEU A 483 6.90 16.79 12.42
CA LEU A 483 5.98 17.53 11.54
C LEU A 483 5.84 19.02 11.90
N GLU A 484 5.60 19.84 10.88
CA GLU A 484 5.36 21.29 10.95
C GLU A 484 3.85 21.60 11.07
N GLY A 485 3.45 22.47 12.00
CA GLY A 485 2.11 23.13 11.97
C GLY A 485 1.01 22.66 12.93
N ASN A 486 1.22 21.65 13.79
CA ASN A 486 0.42 21.37 15.00
C ASN A 486 -1.14 21.42 14.86
N ARG A 487 -1.73 20.64 13.95
CA ARG A 487 -3.20 20.49 13.78
C ARG A 487 -3.69 19.06 14.15
N ALA A 488 -4.97 18.93 14.54
CA ALA A 488 -5.57 17.66 14.99
C ALA A 488 -6.02 16.76 13.82
N ASN A 489 -5.81 15.44 13.94
CA ASN A 489 -6.18 14.38 12.97
C ASN A 489 -6.89 13.23 13.70
N LEU A 490 -7.93 12.61 13.12
CA LEU A 490 -8.75 11.58 13.77
C LEU A 490 -7.96 10.31 14.17
N VAL A 491 -7.05 9.81 13.33
CA VAL A 491 -6.25 8.61 13.62
C VAL A 491 -5.25 8.90 14.73
N HIS A 492 -4.58 10.05 14.67
CA HIS A 492 -3.69 10.48 15.74
C HIS A 492 -4.44 10.75 17.06
N THR A 493 -5.66 11.27 16.98
CA THR A 493 -6.53 11.49 18.16
C THR A 493 -6.89 10.15 18.77
N ALA A 494 -7.26 9.14 17.97
CA ALA A 494 -7.55 7.80 18.44
C ALA A 494 -6.32 7.12 19.07
N TRP A 495 -5.12 7.25 18.47
CA TRP A 495 -3.87 6.75 19.05
C TRP A 495 -3.53 7.41 20.39
N ALA A 496 -3.71 8.73 20.48
CA ALA A 496 -3.48 9.48 21.72
C ALA A 496 -4.48 9.04 22.80
N LEU A 497 -5.76 8.87 22.47
CA LEU A 497 -6.78 8.39 23.40
C LEU A 497 -6.50 6.96 23.87
N LEU A 498 -6.14 6.05 22.97
CA LEU A 498 -5.75 4.67 23.33
C LEU A 498 -4.56 4.68 24.29
N SER A 499 -3.58 5.55 24.05
CA SER A 499 -2.40 5.71 24.91
C SER A 499 -2.75 6.28 26.29
N LEU A 500 -3.58 7.32 26.35
CA LEU A 500 -4.02 7.94 27.60
C LEU A 500 -4.88 6.99 28.45
N ILE A 501 -5.79 6.26 27.80
CA ILE A 501 -6.61 5.24 28.46
C ILE A 501 -5.72 4.11 29.00
N ALA A 502 -4.77 3.61 28.20
CA ALA A 502 -3.84 2.57 28.65
C ALA A 502 -2.91 3.04 29.79
N ALA A 503 -2.56 4.33 29.82
CA ALA A 503 -1.71 4.93 30.86
C ALA A 503 -2.47 5.28 32.16
N GLY A 504 -3.76 4.98 32.28
CA GLY A 504 -4.56 5.29 33.47
C GLY A 504 -4.91 6.77 33.62
N GLN A 505 -4.85 7.56 32.54
CA GLN A 505 -5.18 9.01 32.61
C GLN A 505 -6.61 9.26 33.09
N ALA A 506 -7.52 8.32 32.84
CA ALA A 506 -8.91 8.39 33.32
C ALA A 506 -9.00 8.46 34.85
N ASP A 507 -8.07 7.83 35.56
CA ASP A 507 -7.99 7.83 37.02
C ASP A 507 -7.44 9.15 37.59
N VAL A 508 -6.84 9.99 36.73
CA VAL A 508 -6.21 11.27 37.08
C VAL A 508 -7.08 12.45 36.66
N ASP A 509 -7.44 12.54 35.38
CA ASP A 509 -8.40 13.51 34.82
C ASP A 509 -8.99 12.94 33.52
N PRO A 510 -10.29 12.57 33.51
CA PRO A 510 -10.93 12.00 32.32
C PRO A 510 -11.39 13.06 31.31
N ALA A 511 -11.35 14.37 31.63
CA ALA A 511 -11.88 15.42 30.77
C ALA A 511 -11.27 15.47 29.35
N PRO A 512 -9.95 15.29 29.13
CA PRO A 512 -9.37 15.19 27.79
C PRO A 512 -9.92 14.00 26.99
N ILE A 513 -10.15 12.87 27.66
CA ILE A 513 -10.69 11.64 27.04
C ILE A 513 -12.15 11.87 26.62
N HIS A 514 -12.97 12.48 27.50
CA HIS A 514 -14.36 12.81 27.18
C HIS A 514 -14.50 13.74 25.97
N ARG A 515 -13.62 14.75 25.85
CA ARG A 515 -13.64 15.67 24.70
C ARG A 515 -13.30 14.95 23.40
N GLY A 516 -12.26 14.10 23.40
CA GLY A 516 -11.88 13.33 22.22
C GLY A 516 -12.96 12.35 21.76
N ILE A 517 -13.62 11.67 22.71
CA ILE A 517 -14.71 10.74 22.41
C ILE A 517 -15.95 11.45 21.84
N LYS A 518 -16.28 12.65 22.34
CA LYS A 518 -17.39 13.45 21.79
C LYS A 518 -17.16 13.83 20.32
N VAL A 519 -15.91 14.09 19.92
CA VAL A 519 -15.56 14.32 18.51
C VAL A 519 -15.92 13.10 17.67
N LEU A 520 -15.51 11.89 18.08
CA LEU A 520 -15.83 10.66 17.34
C LEU A 520 -17.35 10.46 17.18
N ILE A 521 -18.13 10.58 18.26
CA ILE A 521 -19.60 10.44 18.22
C ILE A 521 -20.21 11.43 17.22
N ASN A 522 -19.84 12.70 17.32
CA ASN A 522 -20.46 13.76 16.51
C ASN A 522 -20.06 13.70 15.04
N THR A 523 -18.92 13.08 14.71
CA THR A 523 -18.42 12.94 13.33
C THR A 523 -18.95 11.70 12.61
N GLN A 524 -19.56 10.73 13.31
CA GLN A 524 -20.16 9.54 12.67
C GLN A 524 -21.28 9.95 11.69
N MET A 525 -21.26 9.35 10.49
CA MET A 525 -22.24 9.54 9.41
C MET A 525 -23.52 8.75 9.68
N GLU A 526 -24.59 9.00 8.91
CA GLU A 526 -25.92 8.42 9.14
C GLU A 526 -25.97 6.89 8.97
N ASP A 527 -25.12 6.34 8.12
CA ASP A 527 -24.97 4.91 7.87
C ASP A 527 -24.09 4.19 8.91
N GLY A 528 -23.46 4.91 9.84
CA GLY A 528 -22.56 4.35 10.85
C GLY A 528 -21.07 4.38 10.47
N ASP A 529 -20.74 4.74 9.22
CA ASP A 529 -19.37 4.98 8.76
C ASP A 529 -18.81 6.29 9.33
N PHE A 530 -17.52 6.53 9.11
CA PHE A 530 -16.84 7.79 9.42
C PHE A 530 -16.32 8.43 8.13
N PRO A 531 -16.34 9.77 8.02
CA PRO A 531 -15.90 10.46 6.82
C PRO A 531 -14.41 10.25 6.56
N GLN A 532 -14.02 10.15 5.28
CA GLN A 532 -12.61 10.17 4.89
C GLN A 532 -12.00 11.54 5.17
N GLN A 533 -10.81 11.52 5.75
CA GLN A 533 -10.00 12.72 6.01
C GLN A 533 -8.63 12.58 5.35
N GLU A 534 -7.73 13.52 5.64
CA GLU A 534 -6.39 13.58 5.09
C GLU A 534 -5.62 12.26 5.28
N ILE A 535 -4.68 12.03 4.37
CA ILE A 535 -3.87 10.81 4.31
C ILE A 535 -3.05 10.62 5.60
N THR A 536 -3.02 9.39 6.13
CA THR A 536 -2.42 9.09 7.45
C THR A 536 -1.23 8.15 7.40
N GLY A 537 -1.05 7.40 6.30
CA GLY A 537 0.13 6.57 6.09
C GLY A 537 1.28 7.39 5.53
N VAL A 538 2.50 7.08 5.95
CA VAL A 538 3.73 7.64 5.41
C VAL A 538 4.81 6.57 5.34
N PHE A 539 5.55 6.51 4.23
CA PHE A 539 6.77 5.72 4.12
C PHE A 539 7.91 6.60 3.62
N MET A 540 9.12 6.32 4.13
CA MET A 540 10.34 7.09 3.83
C MET A 540 10.21 8.61 4.04
N ARG A 541 9.27 9.06 4.89
CA ARG A 541 8.96 10.46 5.29
C ARG A 541 8.26 11.33 4.27
N ASN A 542 8.53 11.16 2.98
CA ASN A 542 8.06 12.08 1.94
C ASN A 542 6.97 11.50 1.05
N CYS A 543 6.60 10.24 1.24
CA CYS A 543 5.57 9.59 0.43
C CYS A 543 4.43 9.08 1.30
N THR A 544 3.20 9.49 0.97
CA THR A 544 2.02 9.20 1.78
C THR A 544 1.20 8.05 1.19
N LEU A 545 0.62 7.23 2.07
CA LEU A 545 -0.29 6.12 1.74
C LEU A 545 -1.65 6.32 2.41
N ASN A 546 -2.73 6.09 1.67
CA ASN A 546 -4.08 6.05 2.21
C ASN A 546 -4.32 4.68 2.85
N TYR A 547 -4.76 4.67 4.10
CA TYR A 547 -5.21 3.46 4.76
C TYR A 547 -6.72 3.60 5.02
N SER A 548 -7.54 3.23 4.03
CA SER A 548 -8.96 3.59 4.03
C SER A 548 -9.73 3.01 5.23
N SER A 549 -9.36 1.81 5.72
CA SER A 549 -9.98 1.19 6.89
C SER A 549 -9.66 1.89 8.22
N TYR A 550 -8.61 2.72 8.30
CA TYR A 550 -8.21 3.37 9.55
C TYR A 550 -9.32 4.27 10.11
N ARG A 551 -10.12 4.88 9.24
CA ARG A 551 -11.27 5.71 9.63
C ARG A 551 -12.37 4.92 10.33
N ASN A 552 -12.41 3.60 10.17
CA ASN A 552 -13.37 2.74 10.86
C ASN A 552 -12.74 2.08 12.09
N ILE A 553 -11.57 1.46 11.93
CA ILE A 553 -10.93 0.63 12.96
C ILE A 553 -10.59 1.44 14.21
N PHE A 554 -9.90 2.57 14.04
CA PHE A 554 -9.41 3.33 15.19
C PHE A 554 -10.52 4.03 15.97
N PRO A 555 -11.55 4.63 15.33
CA PRO A 555 -12.71 5.13 16.07
C PRO A 555 -13.47 4.02 16.82
N ILE A 556 -13.72 2.87 16.18
CA ILE A 556 -14.38 1.72 16.84
C ILE A 556 -13.57 1.28 18.07
N TRP A 557 -12.26 1.10 17.90
CA TRP A 557 -11.39 0.65 18.98
C TRP A 557 -11.34 1.66 20.14
N ALA A 558 -11.15 2.95 19.85
CA ALA A 558 -11.13 3.99 20.88
C ALA A 558 -12.46 4.08 21.65
N LEU A 559 -13.61 4.01 20.96
CA LEU A 559 -14.94 3.99 21.58
C LEU A 559 -15.13 2.74 22.46
N GLY A 560 -14.64 1.58 22.02
CA GLY A 560 -14.72 0.32 22.77
C GLY A 560 -13.87 0.33 24.05
N GLU A 561 -12.63 0.81 23.99
CA GLU A 561 -11.77 0.95 25.17
C GLU A 561 -12.33 1.98 26.16
N TYR A 562 -12.85 3.11 25.67
CA TYR A 562 -13.50 4.12 26.51
C TYR A 562 -14.72 3.56 27.24
N ARG A 563 -15.59 2.82 26.53
CA ARG A 563 -16.72 2.12 27.14
C ARG A 563 -16.23 1.22 28.27
N ARG A 564 -15.27 0.34 27.98
CA ARG A 564 -14.82 -0.71 28.92
C ARG A 564 -14.06 -0.18 30.14
N ARG A 565 -13.18 0.82 29.95
CA ARG A 565 -12.20 1.23 30.96
C ARG A 565 -12.43 2.62 31.56
N VAL A 566 -13.40 3.37 31.06
CA VAL A 566 -13.66 4.73 31.56
C VAL A 566 -15.11 4.89 32.02
N LEU A 567 -16.07 4.34 31.27
CA LEU A 567 -17.47 4.35 31.70
C LEU A 567 -17.82 3.24 32.69
N PHE A 568 -17.12 2.10 32.62
CA PHE A 568 -17.36 0.93 33.50
C PHE A 568 -16.21 0.61 34.46
N ALA A 569 -15.23 1.51 34.61
CA ALA A 569 -14.15 1.35 35.59
C ALA A 569 -14.61 1.58 37.03
#